data_AF-G7YXC1-F1
#
_entry.id   AF-G7YXC1-F1
#
_cell.length_a   1.000
_cell.length_b   1.000
_cell.length_c   1.000
_cell.angle_alpha   90.00
_cell.angle_beta   90.00
_cell.angle_gamma   90.00
#
_symmetry.space_group_name_H-M   'P 1'
#
loop_
_entity.id
_entity.type
_entity.pdbx_description
1 polymer ?
#
loop_
_entity_poly.entity_id
_entity_poly.type
_entity_poly.pdbx_seq_one_letter_code
_entity_poly.pdbx_strand_id
1 'polypeptide(L)'
;MNCTNTNKLMPHRPSRGAISRFALISAYNRTESLPNAPPSDVNAYWDEITTSLHSAGNFACGTAPPGARKHWISDRTVALLKSRSNIPAGPEHNPVRGIIRRQVKLSV
;
A
#
# COMPACT_ATOMS: atom_id res chain seq x y z
N MET A 1 21.39 47.95 -14.32
CA MET A 1 21.65 46.61 -13.75
C MET A 1 20.62 45.64 -14.32
N ASN A 2 21.03 44.80 -15.29
CA ASN A 2 20.19 43.73 -15.82
C ASN A 2 20.52 42.42 -15.11
N CYS A 3 19.53 41.79 -14.50
CA CYS A 3 19.66 40.45 -13.92
C CYS A 3 18.99 39.43 -14.86
N THR A 4 19.84 38.59 -15.45
CA THR A 4 19.50 37.49 -16.35
C THR A 4 18.70 36.41 -15.61
N ASN A 5 17.45 36.16 -16.01
CA ASN A 5 16.66 35.03 -15.52
C ASN A 5 17.07 33.75 -16.25
N THR A 6 17.89 32.93 -15.61
CA THR A 6 18.25 31.59 -16.09
C THR A 6 17.11 30.62 -15.77
N ASN A 7 16.18 30.45 -16.72
CA ASN A 7 15.27 29.30 -16.74
C ASN A 7 16.08 28.03 -16.97
N LYS A 8 16.62 27.45 -15.89
CA LYS A 8 17.26 26.14 -15.91
C LYS A 8 16.17 25.10 -16.11
N LEU A 9 16.11 24.55 -17.33
CA LEU A 9 15.30 23.41 -17.74
C LEU A 9 15.39 22.28 -16.69
N MET A 10 14.36 22.12 -15.87
CA MET A 10 14.22 20.94 -15.02
C MET A 10 13.80 19.77 -15.91
N PRO A 11 14.47 18.60 -15.84
CA PRO A 11 13.93 17.39 -16.43
C PRO A 11 12.66 17.03 -15.65
N HIS A 12 11.50 17.19 -16.29
CA HIS A 12 10.25 16.66 -15.77
C HIS A 12 10.37 15.13 -15.73
N ARG A 13 10.67 14.57 -14.55
CA ARG A 13 10.63 13.12 -14.31
C ARG A 13 9.15 12.69 -14.32
N PRO A 14 8.67 11.96 -15.32
CA PRO A 14 7.28 11.54 -15.35
C PRO A 14 7.01 10.62 -14.16
N SER A 15 5.98 10.94 -13.39
CA SER A 15 5.43 10.03 -12.39
C SER A 15 5.10 8.69 -13.07
N ARG A 16 5.75 7.62 -12.63
CA ARG A 16 5.69 6.27 -13.19
C ARG A 16 4.37 5.56 -12.83
N GLY A 17 3.25 6.27 -12.89
CA GLY A 17 1.97 5.79 -12.35
C GLY A 17 0.72 6.56 -12.80
N ALA A 18 0.75 7.30 -13.91
CA ALA A 18 -0.48 7.83 -14.49
C ALA A 18 -1.07 6.80 -15.46
N ILE A 19 -1.81 5.83 -14.94
CA ILE A 19 -2.71 5.03 -15.78
C ILE A 19 -3.72 6.02 -16.37
N SER A 20 -3.73 6.13 -17.71
CA SER A 20 -4.65 7.03 -18.41
C SER A 20 -6.08 6.73 -17.97
N ARG A 21 -6.85 7.76 -17.60
CA ARG A 21 -8.29 7.60 -17.31
C ARG A 21 -9.03 6.95 -18.48
N PHE A 22 -8.56 7.19 -19.70
CA PHE A 22 -9.07 6.56 -20.90
C PHE A 22 -8.81 5.04 -20.93
N ALA A 23 -7.66 4.59 -20.40
CA ALA A 23 -7.35 3.17 -20.26
C ALA A 23 -8.22 2.49 -19.18
N LEU A 24 -8.53 3.19 -18.07
CA LEU A 24 -9.48 2.70 -17.07
C LEU A 24 -10.90 2.59 -17.63
N ILE A 25 -11.37 3.62 -18.35
CA ILE A 25 -12.69 3.63 -19.00
C ILE A 25 -12.75 2.55 -20.09
N SER A 26 -11.69 2.38 -20.88
CA SER A 26 -11.62 1.32 -21.90
C SER A 26 -11.62 -0.08 -21.29
N ALA A 27 -10.93 -0.30 -20.16
CA ALA A 27 -10.96 -1.56 -19.45
C ALA A 27 -12.34 -1.85 -18.85
N TYR A 28 -12.99 -0.82 -18.27
CA TYR A 28 -14.34 -0.90 -17.72
C TYR A 28 -15.41 -1.18 -18.81
N ASN A 29 -15.32 -0.51 -19.95
CA ASN A 29 -16.24 -0.73 -21.07
C ASN A 29 -16.03 -2.10 -21.76
N ARG A 30 -14.81 -2.67 -21.66
CA ARG A 30 -14.54 -4.04 -22.14
C ARG A 30 -15.14 -5.11 -21.22
N THR A 31 -15.31 -4.82 -19.94
CA THR A 31 -16.08 -5.69 -19.03
C THR A 31 -17.59 -5.56 -19.18
N GLU A 32 -18.08 -4.42 -19.68
CA GLU A 32 -19.51 -4.23 -20.00
C GLU A 32 -19.93 -4.86 -21.35
N SER A 33 -19.01 -5.40 -22.16
CA SER A 33 -19.36 -6.12 -23.40
C SER A 33 -19.88 -7.55 -23.16
N LEU A 34 -20.20 -7.92 -21.91
CA LEU A 34 -20.94 -9.13 -21.61
C LEU A 34 -22.35 -8.84 -21.06
N PRO A 35 -23.21 -8.08 -21.77
CA PRO A 35 -24.54 -7.74 -21.24
C PRO A 35 -25.57 -8.88 -21.43
N ASN A 36 -25.16 -10.10 -21.82
CA ASN A 36 -26.09 -11.21 -22.08
C ASN A 36 -25.65 -12.59 -21.55
N ALA A 37 -24.55 -12.68 -20.79
CA ALA A 37 -24.14 -13.98 -20.28
C ALA A 37 -24.95 -14.36 -19.03
N PRO A 38 -25.40 -15.64 -18.92
CA PRO A 38 -26.01 -16.18 -17.73
C PRO A 38 -25.25 -15.76 -16.46
N PRO A 39 -25.94 -15.45 -15.34
CA PRO A 39 -25.28 -15.12 -14.07
C PRO A 39 -24.24 -16.16 -13.61
N SER A 40 -24.39 -17.42 -14.05
CA SER A 40 -23.42 -18.50 -13.85
C SER A 40 -22.06 -18.22 -14.48
N ASP A 41 -22.02 -17.53 -15.62
CA ASP A 41 -20.80 -17.31 -16.41
C ASP A 41 -19.97 -16.18 -15.81
N VAL A 42 -20.64 -15.17 -15.23
CA VAL A 42 -19.98 -14.10 -14.49
C VAL A 42 -19.32 -14.66 -13.22
N ASN A 43 -20.02 -15.53 -12.49
CA ASN A 43 -19.43 -16.20 -11.33
C ASN A 43 -18.29 -17.15 -11.74
N ALA A 44 -18.44 -17.92 -12.81
CA ALA A 44 -17.38 -18.78 -13.33
C ALA A 44 -16.13 -17.98 -13.73
N TYR A 45 -16.29 -16.80 -14.32
CA TYR A 45 -15.20 -15.88 -14.66
C TYR A 45 -14.46 -15.37 -13.41
N TRP A 46 -15.18 -14.99 -12.36
CA TRP A 46 -14.57 -14.58 -11.10
C TRP A 46 -13.85 -15.76 -10.41
N ASP A 47 -14.39 -16.97 -10.48
CA ASP A 47 -13.74 -18.18 -9.97
C ASP A 47 -12.44 -18.51 -10.74
N GLU A 48 -12.42 -18.30 -12.05
CA GLU A 48 -11.21 -18.47 -12.87
C GLU A 48 -10.13 -17.44 -12.51
N ILE A 49 -10.51 -16.18 -12.30
CA ILE A 49 -9.58 -15.12 -11.86
C ILE A 49 -9.02 -15.43 -10.47
N THR A 50 -9.88 -15.79 -9.53
CA THR A 50 -9.47 -16.08 -8.15
C THR A 50 -8.55 -17.31 -8.10
N THR A 51 -8.87 -18.36 -8.86
CA THR A 51 -8.04 -19.56 -8.98
C THR A 51 -6.67 -19.27 -9.60
N SER A 52 -6.65 -18.51 -10.70
CA SER A 52 -5.41 -18.12 -11.38
C SER A 52 -4.52 -17.27 -10.47
N LEU A 53 -5.12 -16.31 -9.75
CA LEU A 53 -4.40 -15.46 -8.81
C LEU A 53 -3.88 -16.26 -7.61
N HIS A 54 -4.67 -17.17 -7.05
CA HIS A 54 -4.25 -18.02 -5.95
C HIS A 54 -3.11 -18.96 -6.37
N SER A 55 -3.19 -19.54 -7.57
CA SER A 55 -2.13 -20.38 -8.14
C SER A 55 -0.83 -19.59 -8.36
N ALA A 56 -0.92 -18.43 -9.00
CA ALA A 56 0.23 -17.54 -9.21
C ALA A 56 0.81 -17.05 -7.88
N GLY A 57 -0.03 -16.77 -6.89
CA GLY A 57 0.34 -16.39 -5.53
C GLY A 57 1.14 -17.50 -4.82
N ASN A 58 0.67 -18.74 -4.90
CA ASN A 58 1.38 -19.90 -4.33
C ASN A 58 2.69 -20.22 -5.06
N PHE A 59 2.75 -19.95 -6.38
CA PHE A 59 3.97 -20.10 -7.16
C PHE A 59 5.03 -19.04 -6.81
N ALA A 60 4.62 -17.77 -6.67
CA ALA A 60 5.52 -16.65 -6.41
C ALA A 60 5.91 -16.52 -4.92
N CYS A 61 4.97 -16.77 -4.01
CA CYS A 61 5.17 -16.81 -2.57
C CYS A 61 5.00 -18.26 -2.12
N GLY A 62 6.10 -18.95 -1.83
CA GLY A 62 6.06 -20.35 -1.42
C GLY A 62 5.09 -20.61 -0.26
N THR A 63 4.53 -21.81 -0.22
CA THR A 63 3.52 -22.26 0.76
C THR A 63 4.09 -22.57 2.15
N ALA A 64 5.31 -22.13 2.43
CA ALA A 64 5.92 -22.35 3.73
C ALA A 64 5.00 -21.74 4.80
N PRO A 65 4.54 -22.53 5.80
CA PRO A 65 3.87 -21.98 6.96
C PRO A 65 4.74 -20.82 7.44
N PRO A 66 4.17 -19.65 7.79
CA PRO A 66 4.94 -18.58 8.38
C PRO A 66 5.64 -19.17 9.61
N GLY A 67 6.90 -19.60 9.43
CA GLY A 67 7.66 -20.24 10.49
C GLY A 67 7.61 -19.27 11.65
N ALA A 68 7.30 -19.77 12.86
CA ALA A 68 6.96 -18.96 14.02
C ALA A 68 7.77 -17.68 13.98
N ARG A 69 7.14 -16.60 13.48
CA ARG A 69 7.81 -15.32 13.33
C ARG A 69 8.01 -14.95 14.78
N LYS A 70 9.18 -15.26 15.34
CA LYS A 70 9.71 -14.58 16.51
C LYS A 70 9.62 -13.15 16.06
N HIS A 71 8.58 -12.47 16.52
CA HIS A 71 8.27 -11.18 15.98
C HIS A 71 9.54 -10.37 16.21
N TRP A 72 10.05 -9.77 15.14
CA TRP A 72 11.34 -9.05 15.20
C TRP A 72 11.21 -7.80 16.09
N ILE A 73 9.99 -7.52 16.53
CA ILE A 73 9.58 -6.50 17.46
C ILE A 73 9.49 -7.21 18.84
N SER A 74 9.64 -6.52 19.96
CA SER A 74 9.38 -7.13 21.28
C SER A 74 7.95 -6.80 21.72
N ASP A 75 7.34 -7.61 22.62
CA ASP A 75 6.00 -7.29 23.16
C ASP A 75 5.99 -5.92 23.84
N ARG A 76 7.14 -5.56 24.43
CA ARG A 76 7.40 -4.21 24.95
C ARG A 76 7.29 -3.14 23.87
N THR A 77 7.89 -3.34 22.70
CA THR A 77 7.77 -2.39 21.58
C THR A 77 6.33 -2.28 21.09
N VAL A 78 5.58 -3.39 21.03
CA VAL A 78 4.14 -3.37 20.67
C VAL A 78 3.32 -2.55 21.68
N ALA A 79 3.54 -2.75 22.98
CA ALA A 79 2.87 -1.99 24.03
C ALA A 79 3.17 -0.48 23.96
N LEU A 80 4.43 -0.11 23.68
CA LEU A 80 4.84 1.29 23.51
C LEU A 80 4.21 1.94 22.27
N LEU A 81 4.13 1.22 21.16
CA LEU A 81 3.45 1.71 19.96
C LEU A 81 1.95 1.93 20.19
N LYS A 82 1.29 1.01 20.91
CA LYS A 82 -0.11 1.14 21.30
C LYS A 82 -0.35 2.31 22.26
N SER A 83 0.56 2.54 23.20
CA SER A 83 0.53 3.72 24.07
C SER A 83 0.66 5.01 23.26
N ARG A 84 1.59 5.05 22.29
CA ARG A 84 1.78 6.21 21.40
C ARG A 84 0.53 6.54 20.56
N SER A 85 -0.23 5.55 20.11
CA SER A 85 -1.46 5.77 19.33
C SER A 85 -2.59 6.37 20.16
N ASN A 86 -2.59 6.19 21.48
CA ASN A 86 -3.58 6.77 22.39
C ASN A 86 -3.31 8.24 22.71
N ILE A 87 -2.15 8.79 22.32
CA ILE A 87 -1.83 10.20 22.54
C ILE A 87 -2.53 11.05 21.47
N PRO A 88 -3.34 12.04 21.86
CA PRO A 88 -4.04 12.92 20.91
C PRO A 88 -3.06 13.83 20.15
N ALA A 89 -3.51 14.31 18.98
CA ALA A 89 -2.73 15.24 18.16
C ALA A 89 -2.72 16.63 18.81
N GLY A 90 -1.53 17.22 18.94
CA GLY A 90 -1.37 18.55 19.52
C GLY A 90 0.07 18.79 19.98
N PRO A 91 0.56 20.04 19.93
CA PRO A 91 1.91 20.39 20.38
C PRO A 91 2.13 20.13 21.87
N GLU A 92 1.09 20.27 22.70
CA GLU A 92 1.12 20.01 24.15
C GLU A 92 1.49 18.56 24.48
N HIS A 93 1.15 17.61 23.61
CA HIS A 93 1.44 16.19 23.80
C HIS A 93 2.74 15.72 23.14
N ASN A 94 3.45 16.61 22.44
CA ASN A 94 4.71 16.28 21.77
C ASN A 94 5.81 15.80 22.73
N PRO A 95 5.99 16.36 23.94
CA PRO A 95 6.98 15.86 24.89
C PRO A 95 6.78 14.38 25.24
N VAL A 96 5.55 14.00 25.59
CA VAL A 96 5.18 12.60 25.92
C VAL A 96 5.38 11.69 24.72
N ARG A 97 4.95 12.13 23.53
CA ARG A 97 5.14 11.38 22.28
C ARG A 97 6.63 11.20 21.95
N GLY A 98 7.48 12.17 22.28
CA GLY A 98 8.93 12.11 22.14
C GLY A 98 9.59 11.10 23.08
N ILE A 99 9.16 11.04 24.34
CA ILE A 99 9.66 10.06 25.32
C ILE A 99 9.35 8.63 24.86
N ILE A 100 8.12 8.36 24.43
CA ILE A 100 7.74 7.02 23.96
C ILE A 100 8.52 6.64 22.70
N ARG A 101 8.72 7.56 21.76
CA ARG A 101 9.57 7.30 20.57
C ARG A 101 10.99 6.90 20.95
N ARG A 102 11.59 7.55 21.97
CA ARG A 102 12.92 7.18 22.48
C ARG A 102 12.90 5.78 23.09
N GLN A 103 11.86 5.44 23.87
CA GLN A 103 11.73 4.10 24.44
C GLN A 103 11.54 3.00 23.38
N VAL A 104 10.76 3.27 22.33
CA VAL A 104 10.61 2.36 21.18
C VAL A 104 11.97 2.10 20.51
N LYS A 105 12.82 3.12 20.39
CA LYS A 105 14.15 2.97 19.80
C LYS A 105 15.13 2.17 20.68
N LEU A 106 14.87 2.10 21.98
CA LEU A 106 15.68 1.34 22.94
C LEU A 106 15.18 -0.11 23.12
N SER A 107 13.97 -0.43 22.64
CA SER A 107 13.34 -1.76 22.79
C SER A 107 13.33 -2.61 21.51
N VAL A 108 13.89 -2.08 20.43
CA VAL A 108 14.18 -2.75 19.14
C VAL A 108 15.64 -3.17 19.14
#